data_AF-V5NQ18-F1
#
_entry.id   AF-V5NQ18-F1
#
_cell.length_a   1.000
_cell.length_b   1.000
_cell.length_c   1.000
_cell.angle_alpha   90.00
_cell.angle_beta   90.00
_cell.angle_gamma   90.00
#
_symmetry.space_group_name_H-M   'P 1'
#
loop_
_entity.id
_entity.type
_entity.pdbx_description
1 polymer ?
#
loop_
_entity_poly.entity_id
_entity_poly.type
_entity_poly.pdbx_seq_one_letter_code
_entity_poly.pdbx_strand_id
1 'polypeptide(L)'
;MRAWRLEANEKKIVYVEGESDKIFLTLLNKVKNLCIDSIFSCKSNTKLFEKAESIKEYLKLKDIYIVFDSDNQTKETKIQEIKKQLQKTSKEEHRLNDEEFNQIKIFLLPENDETEHDPNYCELEHLLEKMAKESKNKAFYTSFRQHYNAFFDEVSEKMNQGETSVKREKKTH
;
A
#
# COMPACT_ATOMS: atom_id res chain seq x y z
N MET A 1 23.86 8.92 10.15
CA MET A 1 23.09 8.42 8.99
C MET A 1 23.02 6.91 9.08
N ARG A 2 21.87 6.34 9.47
CA ARG A 2 21.70 4.87 9.48
C ARG A 2 21.49 4.44 8.04
N ALA A 3 22.49 3.76 7.50
CA ALA A 3 22.43 3.13 6.19
C ALA A 3 21.26 2.14 6.18
N TRP A 4 20.41 2.24 5.16
CA TRP A 4 19.45 1.20 4.82
C TRP A 4 20.25 -0.04 4.43
N ARG A 5 20.56 -0.90 5.41
CA ARG A 5 21.12 -2.23 5.14
C ARG A 5 20.00 -3.02 4.45
N LEU A 6 20.14 -3.13 3.13
CA LEU A 6 19.45 -4.13 2.33
C LEU A 6 19.99 -5.50 2.78
N GLU A 7 19.38 -6.09 3.81
CA GLU A 7 19.44 -7.54 3.97
C GLU A 7 18.58 -8.13 2.87
N ALA A 8 19.25 -8.47 1.77
CA ALA A 8 18.67 -9.04 0.57
C ALA A 8 18.16 -10.45 0.85
N ASN A 9 16.96 -10.60 1.42
CA ASN A 9 16.06 -11.74 1.18
C ASN A 9 14.73 -11.68 1.95
N GLU A 10 14.48 -10.68 2.78
CA GLU A 10 13.20 -10.61 3.50
C GLU A 10 12.08 -10.16 2.56
N LYS A 11 11.29 -11.13 2.11
CA LYS A 11 10.08 -10.91 1.32
C LYS A 11 9.07 -10.15 2.19
N LYS A 12 8.76 -8.92 1.80
CA LYS A 12 7.83 -8.06 2.53
C LYS A 12 6.41 -8.25 2.01
N ILE A 13 5.45 -8.35 2.92
CA ILE A 13 4.04 -8.25 2.59
C ILE A 13 3.56 -6.88 3.05
N VAL A 14 2.91 -6.14 2.16
CA VAL A 14 2.42 -4.79 2.44
C VAL A 14 0.91 -4.76 2.38
N TYR A 15 0.28 -4.14 3.37
CA TYR A 15 -1.14 -3.80 3.37
C TYR A 15 -1.30 -2.28 3.25
N VAL A 16 -2.18 -1.85 2.35
CA VAL A 16 -2.49 -0.44 2.08
C VAL A 16 -3.99 -0.18 2.21
N GLU A 17 -4.39 1.08 2.35
CA GLU A 17 -5.80 1.44 2.53
C GLU A 17 -6.63 1.16 1.28
N GLY A 18 -6.17 1.66 0.12
CA GLY A 18 -6.91 1.65 -1.13
C GLY A 18 -6.21 0.93 -2.29
N GLU A 19 -6.95 0.79 -3.41
CA GLU A 19 -6.38 0.26 -4.65
C GLU A 19 -5.43 1.25 -5.33
N SER A 20 -5.65 2.56 -5.17
CA SER A 20 -4.73 3.61 -5.64
C SER A 20 -3.34 3.43 -5.03
N ASP A 21 -3.28 3.27 -3.70
CA ASP A 21 -2.04 3.04 -2.95
C ASP A 21 -1.32 1.78 -3.41
N LYS A 22 -2.10 0.72 -3.67
CA LYS A 22 -1.56 -0.55 -4.15
C LYS A 22 -0.91 -0.38 -5.52
N ILE A 23 -1.56 0.33 -6.44
CA ILE A 23 -1.02 0.62 -7.77
C ILE A 23 0.26 1.44 -7.62
N PHE A 24 0.24 2.50 -6.82
CA PHE A 24 1.41 3.34 -6.57
C PHE A 24 2.58 2.54 -6.00
N LEU A 25 2.37 1.78 -4.92
CA LEU A 25 3.45 0.99 -4.31
C LEU A 25 3.95 -0.11 -5.25
N THR A 26 3.09 -0.67 -6.10
CA THR A 26 3.51 -1.64 -7.12
C THR A 26 4.48 -0.99 -8.11
N LEU A 27 4.16 0.21 -8.59
CA LEU A 27 5.03 0.97 -9.49
C LEU A 27 6.32 1.40 -8.80
N LEU A 28 6.23 1.90 -7.56
CA LEU A 28 7.39 2.30 -6.78
C LEU A 28 8.33 1.11 -6.50
N ASN A 29 7.77 -0.06 -6.19
CA ASN A 29 8.54 -1.29 -5.99
C ASN A 29 9.31 -1.68 -7.27
N LYS A 30 8.71 -1.53 -8.46
CA LYS A 30 9.41 -1.77 -9.75
C LYS A 30 10.57 -0.79 -9.96
N VAL A 31 10.38 0.49 -9.65
CA VAL A 31 11.39 1.52 -9.90
C VAL A 31 12.53 1.49 -8.87
N LYS A 32 12.21 1.20 -7.60
CA LYS A 32 13.17 1.25 -6.48
C LYS A 32 13.64 -0.10 -5.98
N ASN A 33 13.10 -1.20 -6.51
CA ASN A 33 13.38 -2.56 -6.06
C ASN A 33 13.25 -2.72 -4.54
N LEU A 34 12.08 -2.36 -3.99
CA LEU A 34 11.84 -2.36 -2.54
C LEU A 34 11.77 -3.76 -1.91
N CYS A 35 11.89 -4.82 -2.73
CA CYS A 35 11.79 -6.22 -2.34
C CYS A 35 10.43 -6.57 -1.70
N ILE A 36 9.37 -5.92 -2.18
CA ILE A 36 8.00 -6.24 -1.78
C ILE A 36 7.52 -7.42 -2.61
N ASP A 37 7.06 -8.48 -1.95
CA ASP A 37 6.59 -9.72 -2.57
C ASP A 37 5.10 -9.62 -2.95
N SER A 38 4.28 -9.11 -2.04
CA SER A 38 2.84 -8.89 -2.28
C SER A 38 2.35 -7.60 -1.65
N ILE A 39 1.43 -6.93 -2.34
CA ILE A 39 0.74 -5.73 -1.86
C ILE A 39 -0.77 -5.99 -1.88
N PHE A 40 -1.42 -5.82 -0.72
CA PHE A 40 -2.84 -6.04 -0.52
C PHE A 40 -3.54 -4.73 -0.16
N SER A 41 -4.58 -4.39 -0.92
CA SER A 41 -5.49 -3.29 -0.59
C SER A 41 -6.54 -3.76 0.41
N CYS A 42 -6.80 -2.93 1.41
CA CYS A 42 -7.89 -3.11 2.37
C CYS A 42 -9.22 -2.56 1.83
N LYS A 43 -9.20 -1.86 0.68
CA LYS A 43 -10.33 -1.16 0.04
C LYS A 43 -10.93 -0.01 0.87
N SER A 44 -10.42 0.22 2.07
CA SER A 44 -10.76 1.31 3.00
C SER A 44 -9.84 1.21 4.22
N ASN A 45 -9.52 2.35 4.81
CA ASN A 45 -8.86 2.48 6.11
C ASN A 45 -9.57 1.76 7.26
N THR A 46 -10.88 1.53 7.18
CA THR A 46 -11.69 0.86 8.22
C THR A 46 -11.81 -0.66 8.07
N LYS A 47 -11.24 -1.24 7.00
CA LYS A 47 -11.44 -2.65 6.62
C LYS A 47 -10.23 -3.56 6.80
N LEU A 48 -9.20 -3.09 7.50
CA LEU A 48 -8.01 -3.90 7.78
C LEU A 48 -8.34 -5.17 8.57
N PHE A 49 -9.38 -5.15 9.41
CA PHE A 49 -9.82 -6.33 10.17
C PHE A 49 -10.18 -7.53 9.27
N GLU A 50 -10.61 -7.30 8.03
CA GLU A 50 -10.90 -8.37 7.05
C GLU A 50 -9.62 -9.10 6.61
N LYS A 51 -8.44 -8.53 6.87
CA LYS A 51 -7.13 -9.10 6.53
C LYS A 51 -6.43 -9.76 7.71
N ALA A 52 -7.02 -9.74 8.91
CA ALA A 52 -6.39 -10.22 10.14
C ALA A 52 -5.91 -11.68 10.05
N GLU A 53 -6.70 -12.57 9.43
CA GLU A 53 -6.31 -13.97 9.18
C GLU A 53 -5.01 -14.04 8.37
N SER A 54 -4.98 -13.41 7.19
CA SER A 54 -3.81 -13.41 6.31
C SER A 54 -2.59 -12.77 6.98
N ILE A 55 -2.77 -11.70 7.75
CA ILE A 55 -1.69 -11.03 8.47
C ILE A 55 -1.09 -12.00 9.49
N LYS A 56 -1.93 -12.68 10.27
CA LYS A 56 -1.51 -13.64 11.30
C LYS A 56 -0.78 -14.84 10.70
N GLU A 57 -1.20 -15.31 9.53
CA GLU A 57 -0.51 -16.38 8.81
C GLU A 57 0.85 -15.93 8.27
N TYR A 58 0.92 -14.76 7.63
CA TYR A 58 2.14 -14.25 7.03
C TYR A 58 3.18 -13.81 8.06
N LEU A 59 2.78 -13.32 9.23
CA LEU A 59 3.70 -12.96 10.32
C LEU A 59 4.66 -14.10 10.71
N LYS A 60 4.26 -15.36 10.48
CA LYS A 60 5.11 -16.53 10.78
C LYS A 60 6.28 -16.71 9.80
N LEU A 61 6.22 -16.06 8.65
CA LEU A 61 7.09 -16.34 7.50
C LEU A 61 7.77 -15.09 6.92
N LYS A 62 7.16 -13.92 7.12
CA LYS A 62 7.50 -12.69 6.40
C LYS A 62 7.27 -11.48 7.28
N ASP A 63 8.05 -10.44 7.01
CA ASP A 63 7.78 -9.12 7.55
C ASP A 63 6.49 -8.55 6.98
N ILE A 64 5.64 -8.06 7.88
CA ILE A 64 4.40 -7.36 7.54
C ILE A 64 4.59 -5.86 7.70
N TYR A 65 4.16 -5.14 6.68
CA TYR A 65 4.12 -3.70 6.63
C TYR A 65 2.68 -3.23 6.44
N ILE A 66 2.28 -2.20 7.18
CA ILE A 66 1.02 -1.48 6.96
C ILE A 66 1.40 -0.05 6.55
N VAL A 67 0.94 0.40 5.39
CA VAL A 67 1.24 1.72 4.84
C VAL A 67 -0.08 2.44 4.62
N PHE A 68 -0.45 3.30 5.55
CA PHE A 68 -1.75 3.98 5.62
C PHE A 68 -1.56 5.49 5.56
N ASP A 69 -2.58 6.23 5.13
CA ASP A 69 -2.52 7.68 5.18
C ASP A 69 -2.75 8.15 6.62
N SER A 70 -2.14 9.29 6.97
CA SER A 70 -2.19 9.80 8.34
C SER A 70 -3.53 10.43 8.67
N ASP A 71 -4.36 10.76 7.67
CA ASP A 71 -5.69 11.38 7.82
C ASP A 71 -5.71 12.63 8.73
N ASN A 72 -4.62 13.41 8.75
CA ASN A 72 -4.41 14.51 9.73
C ASN A 72 -4.58 14.10 11.20
N GLN A 73 -4.40 12.81 11.52
CA GLN A 73 -4.41 12.28 12.87
C GLN A 73 -2.98 12.12 13.40
N THR A 74 -2.83 12.21 14.72
CA THR A 74 -1.56 11.85 15.35
C THR A 74 -1.22 10.39 15.10
N LYS A 75 0.09 10.10 15.04
CA LYS A 75 0.60 8.74 14.83
C LYS A 75 0.02 7.75 15.84
N GLU A 76 -0.03 8.14 17.11
CA GLU A 76 -0.57 7.30 18.18
C GLU A 76 -2.05 6.97 17.94
N THR A 77 -2.87 7.95 17.56
CA THR A 77 -4.31 7.74 17.30
C THR A 77 -4.52 6.70 16.20
N LYS A 78 -3.80 6.86 15.09
CA LYS A 78 -3.92 5.96 13.94
C LYS A 78 -3.38 4.55 14.25
N ILE A 79 -2.29 4.44 15.01
CA ILE A 79 -1.78 3.13 15.48
C ILE A 79 -2.80 2.44 16.39
N GLN A 80 -3.45 3.16 17.31
CA GLN A 80 -4.49 2.59 18.16
C GLN A 80 -5.73 2.14 17.37
N GLU A 81 -6.07 2.86 16.28
CA GLU A 81 -7.13 2.44 15.38
C GLU A 81 -6.79 1.11 14.67
N ILE A 82 -5.58 1.02 14.09
CA ILE A 82 -5.07 -0.20 13.46
C ILE A 82 -5.05 -1.35 14.47
N LYS A 83 -4.56 -1.11 15.70
CA LYS A 83 -4.53 -2.08 16.80
C LYS A 83 -5.92 -2.58 17.13
N LYS A 84 -6.91 -1.68 17.26
CA LYS A 84 -8.31 -2.04 17.51
C LYS A 84 -8.87 -2.91 16.40
N GLN A 85 -8.59 -2.61 15.14
CA GLN A 85 -9.05 -3.43 14.01
C GLN A 85 -8.49 -4.86 14.07
N LEU A 86 -7.19 -5.02 14.36
CA LEU A 86 -6.51 -6.32 14.36
C LEU A 86 -6.72 -7.16 15.63
N GLN A 87 -6.95 -6.53 16.78
CA GLN A 87 -7.07 -7.23 18.06
C GLN A 87 -8.50 -7.31 18.62
N LYS A 88 -9.44 -6.47 18.16
CA LYS A 88 -10.82 -6.42 18.69
C LYS A 88 -11.89 -6.66 17.62
N THR A 89 -11.80 -5.95 16.50
CA THR A 89 -12.85 -5.97 15.45
C THR A 89 -12.79 -7.24 14.59
N SER A 90 -11.59 -7.81 14.40
CA SER A 90 -11.40 -9.08 13.71
C SER A 90 -12.12 -10.23 14.43
N LYS A 91 -12.41 -11.31 13.68
CA LYS A 91 -12.95 -12.55 14.24
C LYS A 91 -12.01 -13.09 15.32
N GLU A 92 -12.58 -13.68 16.37
CA GLU A 92 -11.87 -14.02 17.60
C GLU A 92 -10.65 -14.91 17.36
N GLU A 93 -10.77 -15.91 16.48
CA GLU A 93 -9.69 -16.83 16.09
C GLU A 93 -8.51 -16.13 15.37
N HIS A 94 -8.78 -15.01 14.71
CA HIS A 94 -7.81 -14.24 13.92
C HIS A 94 -7.33 -12.97 14.64
N ARG A 95 -7.79 -12.71 15.86
CA ARG A 95 -7.28 -11.59 16.66
C ARG A 95 -5.79 -11.76 16.89
N LEU A 96 -5.04 -10.68 16.69
CA LEU A 96 -3.63 -10.63 17.03
C LEU A 96 -3.47 -10.38 18.53
N ASN A 97 -2.44 -10.97 19.13
CA ASN A 97 -1.97 -10.56 20.45
C ASN A 97 -0.99 -9.37 20.35
N ASP A 98 -0.50 -8.87 21.48
CA ASP A 98 0.43 -7.73 21.49
C ASP A 98 1.80 -8.06 20.90
N GLU A 99 2.30 -9.28 21.09
CA GLU A 99 3.58 -9.72 20.52
C GLU A 99 3.51 -9.84 19.00
N GLU A 100 2.42 -10.39 18.46
CA GLU A 100 2.14 -10.43 17.02
C GLU A 100 1.98 -9.03 16.46
N PHE A 101 1.24 -8.15 17.14
CA PHE A 101 1.05 -6.76 16.69
C PHE A 101 2.37 -5.99 16.64
N ASN A 102 3.23 -6.15 17.65
CA ASN A 102 4.51 -5.45 17.74
C ASN A 102 5.53 -5.87 16.65
N GLN A 103 5.30 -7.00 15.97
CA GLN A 103 6.10 -7.42 14.81
C GLN A 103 5.72 -6.66 13.53
N ILE A 104 4.55 -6.03 13.49
CA ILE A 104 4.07 -5.30 12.32
C ILE A 104 4.76 -3.92 12.25
N LYS A 105 5.31 -3.60 11.09
CA LYS A 105 5.91 -2.29 10.81
C LYS A 105 4.86 -1.36 10.20
N ILE A 106 4.45 -0.34 10.95
CA ILE A 106 3.42 0.62 10.52
C ILE A 106 4.08 1.91 10.01
N PHE A 107 3.75 2.30 8.79
CA PHE A 107 4.12 3.56 8.16
C PHE A 107 2.85 4.37 7.91
N LEU A 108 2.87 5.62 8.37
CA LEU A 108 1.80 6.57 8.14
C LEU A 108 2.34 7.65 7.20
N LEU A 109 1.58 7.97 6.15
CA LEU A 109 1.99 8.93 5.13
C LEU A 109 1.03 10.12 5.12
N PRO A 110 1.53 11.36 5.16
CA PRO A 110 2.92 11.77 5.36
C PRO A 110 3.43 11.39 6.76
N GLU A 111 4.76 11.29 6.92
CA GLU A 111 5.39 10.98 8.22
C GLU A 111 5.03 12.10 9.20
N ASN A 112 4.18 11.77 10.17
CA ASN A 112 3.49 12.76 10.99
C ASN A 112 4.24 12.92 12.32
N ASP A 113 5.18 13.88 12.35
CA ASP A 113 6.08 14.17 13.48
C ASP A 113 5.41 15.00 14.60
N GLU A 114 4.10 14.85 14.74
CA GLU A 114 3.23 15.40 15.81
C GLU A 114 3.07 16.93 15.90
N THR A 115 3.83 17.76 15.17
CA THR A 115 3.79 19.22 15.39
C THR A 115 3.15 20.07 14.28
N GLU A 116 3.13 19.63 13.02
CA GLU A 116 2.50 20.39 11.93
C GLU A 116 1.87 19.45 10.90
N HIS A 117 0.54 19.49 10.79
CA HIS A 117 -0.17 18.92 9.66
C HIS A 117 -0.16 19.96 8.54
N ASP A 118 0.57 19.69 7.45
CA ASP A 118 0.33 20.43 6.23
C ASP A 118 -0.80 19.72 5.47
N PRO A 119 -2.03 20.28 5.46
CA PRO A 119 -3.20 19.63 4.87
C PRO A 119 -3.02 19.35 3.37
N ASN A 120 -2.02 19.94 2.71
CA ASN A 120 -1.72 19.69 1.31
C ASN A 120 -0.91 18.41 1.06
N TYR A 121 -0.53 17.64 2.09
CA TYR A 121 0.38 16.50 1.93
C TYR A 121 -0.18 15.19 2.45
N CYS A 122 -1.50 15.06 2.58
CA CYS A 122 -2.14 13.94 3.26
C CYS A 122 -2.16 12.62 2.47
N GLU A 123 -1.95 12.64 1.16
CA GLU A 123 -2.17 11.48 0.29
C GLU A 123 -0.91 11.10 -0.50
N LEU A 124 -0.79 9.81 -0.82
CA LEU A 124 0.30 9.23 -1.61
C LEU A 124 0.48 9.89 -2.99
N GLU A 125 -0.62 10.37 -3.58
CA GLU A 125 -0.68 11.10 -4.84
C GLU A 125 0.04 12.45 -4.74
N HIS A 126 -0.03 13.13 -3.60
CA HIS A 126 0.67 14.40 -3.38
C HIS A 126 2.20 14.18 -3.31
N LEU A 127 2.62 13.02 -2.82
CA LEU A 127 4.00 12.55 -2.87
C LEU A 127 4.52 12.42 -4.32
N LEU A 128 3.69 11.95 -5.26
CA LEU A 128 4.03 11.94 -6.69
C LEU A 128 4.18 13.34 -7.26
N GLU A 129 3.25 14.24 -6.94
CA GLU A 129 3.29 15.61 -7.42
C GLU A 129 4.56 16.32 -6.91
N LYS A 130 4.93 16.10 -5.64
CA LYS A 130 6.18 16.62 -5.08
C LYS A 130 7.42 16.04 -5.75
N MET A 131 7.49 14.72 -5.95
CA MET A 131 8.61 14.09 -6.68
C MET A 131 8.71 14.57 -8.13
N ALA A 132 7.59 14.96 -8.74
CA ALA A 132 7.55 15.53 -10.08
C ALA A 132 8.02 17.00 -10.11
N LYS A 133 7.65 17.80 -9.11
CA LYS A 133 8.02 19.22 -8.98
C LYS A 133 9.46 19.42 -8.51
N GLU A 134 9.98 18.52 -7.66
CA GLU A 134 11.38 18.53 -7.24
C GLU A 134 12.29 18.00 -8.35
N SER A 135 12.82 18.92 -9.16
CA SER A 135 13.69 18.70 -10.33
C SER A 135 14.94 17.83 -10.10
N LYS A 136 15.30 17.57 -8.84
CA LYS A 136 16.45 16.74 -8.44
C LYS A 136 16.30 15.27 -8.80
N ASN A 137 15.10 14.79 -9.17
CA ASN A 137 14.89 13.39 -9.53
C ASN A 137 14.16 13.17 -10.86
N LYS A 138 14.45 14.02 -11.87
CA LYS A 138 13.84 13.93 -13.21
C LYS A 138 13.91 12.51 -13.80
N ALA A 139 15.04 11.82 -13.65
CA ALA A 139 15.20 10.44 -14.13
C ALA A 139 14.25 9.45 -13.44
N PHE A 140 14.08 9.56 -12.12
CA PHE A 140 13.11 8.77 -11.38
C PHE A 140 11.68 9.07 -11.83
N TYR A 141 11.30 10.35 -11.96
CA TYR A 141 9.97 10.72 -12.42
C TYR A 141 9.68 10.22 -13.84
N THR A 142 10.65 10.33 -14.75
CA THR A 142 10.52 9.78 -16.12
C THR A 142 10.34 8.27 -16.09
N SER A 143 11.14 7.54 -15.31
CA SER A 143 11.01 6.09 -15.16
C SER A 143 9.66 5.69 -14.55
N PHE A 144 9.24 6.35 -13.47
CA PHE A 144 7.95 6.12 -12.85
C PHE A 144 6.79 6.36 -13.83
N ARG A 145 6.82 7.49 -14.57
CA ARG A 145 5.80 7.83 -15.57
C ARG A 145 5.74 6.81 -16.71
N GLN A 146 6.88 6.30 -17.17
CA GLN A 146 6.93 5.23 -18.16
C GLN A 146 6.26 3.95 -17.65
N HIS A 147 6.57 3.52 -16.42
CA HIS A 147 5.92 2.36 -15.83
C HIS A 147 4.43 2.58 -15.58
N TYR A 148 4.02 3.78 -15.16
CA TYR A 148 2.63 4.15 -14.97
C TYR A 148 1.85 4.08 -16.29
N ASN A 149 2.37 4.69 -17.36
CA ASN A 149 1.74 4.64 -18.68
C ASN A 149 1.62 3.20 -19.19
N ALA A 150 2.70 2.42 -19.11
CA ALA A 150 2.67 1.02 -19.55
C ALA A 150 1.65 0.17 -18.77
N PHE A 151 1.51 0.40 -17.45
CA PHE A 151 0.48 -0.25 -16.64
C PHE A 151 -0.92 0.17 -17.09
N PHE A 152 -1.16 1.45 -17.35
CA PHE A 152 -2.45 1.95 -17.80
C PHE A 152 -2.81 1.42 -19.20
N ASP A 153 -1.84 1.34 -20.11
CA ASP A 153 -2.01 0.78 -21.45
C ASP A 153 -2.40 -0.70 -21.35
N GLU A 154 -1.71 -1.49 -20.51
CA GLU A 154 -2.03 -2.91 -20.27
C GLU A 154 -3.45 -3.10 -19.70
N VAL A 155 -3.84 -2.28 -18.73
CA VAL A 155 -5.20 -2.31 -18.15
C VAL A 155 -6.24 -1.95 -19.22
N SER A 156 -5.98 -0.92 -20.02
CA SER A 156 -6.86 -0.48 -21.11
C SER A 156 -7.03 -1.56 -22.17
N GLU A 157 -5.94 -2.21 -22.58
CA GLU A 157 -5.97 -3.34 -23.53
C GLU A 157 -6.81 -4.51 -23.01
N LYS A 158 -6.65 -4.88 -21.73
CA LYS A 158 -7.44 -5.95 -21.10
C LYS A 158 -8.93 -5.61 -21.04
N MET A 159 -9.30 -4.37 -20.76
CA MET A 159 -10.70 -3.94 -20.79
C MET A 159 -11.30 -4.02 -22.20
N ASN A 160 -10.54 -3.58 -23.21
CA ASN A 160 -10.97 -3.64 -24.62
C ASN A 160 -11.10 -5.10 -25.14
N GLN A 161 -10.27 -6.02 -24.64
CA GLN A 161 -10.39 -7.45 -24.92
C GLN A 161 -11.60 -8.09 -24.21
N GLY A 162 -11.96 -7.63 -23.01
CA GLY A 162 -13.17 -8.05 -22.31
C GLY A 162 -14.46 -7.59 -22.99
N GLU A 163 -14.50 -6.37 -23.54
CA GLU A 163 -15.67 -5.89 -24.30
C GLU A 163 -15.88 -6.65 -25.62
N THR A 164 -14.81 -7.16 -26.23
CA THR A 164 -14.90 -7.94 -27.47
C THR A 164 -15.35 -9.39 -27.24
N SER A 165 -15.14 -9.97 -26.05
CA SER A 165 -15.69 -11.30 -25.72
C SER A 165 -17.19 -11.25 -25.37
N VAL A 166 -17.64 -10.24 -24.61
CA VAL A 166 -19.05 -10.09 -24.21
C VAL A 166 -19.97 -9.80 -25.41
N LYS A 167 -19.46 -9.14 -26.45
CA LYS A 167 -20.22 -8.92 -27.71
C LYS A 167 -20.40 -10.19 -28.55
N ARG A 168 -19.56 -11.23 -28.38
CA ARG A 168 -19.72 -12.51 -29.08
C ARG A 168 -20.77 -13.42 -28.44
N GLU A 169 -20.99 -13.33 -27.13
CA GLU A 169 -21.99 -14.16 -26.42
C GLU A 169 -23.43 -13.65 -26.53
N LYS A 170 -23.66 -12.35 -26.83
CA LYS A 170 -25.01 -11.79 -27.00
C LYS A 170 -25.63 -11.97 -28.40
N LYS A 171 -25.03 -12.78 -29.28
CA LYS A 171 -25.56 -13.12 -30.61
C LYS A 171 -25.85 -14.62 -30.74
N THR A 172 -26.57 -15.17 -29.77
CA THR A 172 -27.25 -16.47 -29.91
C THR A 172 -28.47 -16.46 -29.01
N HIS A 173 -29.57 -15.92 -29.51
CA HIS A 173 -30.93 -16.47 -29.43
C HIS A 173 -31.89 -15.64 -30.29
#